data_AF-A0A7X9BD99-F1
#
_entry.id   AF-A0A7X9BD99-F1
#
_cell.length_a   1.000
_cell.length_b   1.000
_cell.length_c   1.000
_cell.angle_alpha   90.00
_cell.angle_beta   90.00
_cell.angle_gamma   90.00
#
_symmetry.space_group_name_H-M   'P 1'
#
loop_
_entity.id
_entity.type
_entity.pdbx_description
1 polymer ?
#
loop_
_entity_poly.entity_id
_entity_poly.type
_entity_poly.pdbx_seq_one_letter_code
_entity_poly.pdbx_strand_id
1 'polypeptide(L)' 'MDKIIIYGSQYGTTERYAGELSKRTGIKALSYEAVKDLSMYDTIIYLGGLYAGGV' A
#
# COMPACT_ATOMS: atom_id res chain seq x y z
N MET A 1 -0.01 -13.55 12.75
CA MET A 1 -0.14 -13.60 11.28
C MET A 1 0.12 -12.19 10.80
N ASP A 2 1.33 -11.97 10.28
CA ASP A 2 1.88 -10.64 10.01
C ASP A 2 1.31 -10.09 8.71
N LYS A 3 0.75 -8.88 8.79
CA LYS A 3 0.05 -8.23 7.68
C LYS A 3 0.68 -6.89 7.38
N ILE A 4 0.70 -6.52 6.11
CA ILE A 4 1.14 -5.20 5.66
C ILE A 4 0.22 -4.66 4.57
N ILE A 5 0.00 -3.34 4.59
CA ILE A 5 -0.54 -2.59 3.48
C ILE A 5 0.63 -1.95 2.73
N ILE A 6 0.68 -2.15 1.41
CA ILE A 6 1.65 -1.50 0.53
C ILE A 6 0.89 -0.63 -0.45
N TYR A 7 1.37 0.58 -0.71
CA TYR A 7 0.75 1.45 -1.69
C TYR A 7 1.72 2.03 -2.72
N GLY A 8 1.24 2.22 -3.94
CA GLY A 8 1.86 3.04 -4.98
C GLY A 8 0.94 4.21 -5.35
N SER A 9 1.46 5.44 -5.26
CA SER A 9 0.66 6.66 -5.39
C SER A 9 1.41 7.72 -6.19
N GLN A 10 0.87 8.11 -7.35
CA GLN A 10 1.46 9.16 -8.18
C GLN A 10 1.03 10.56 -7.71
N TYR A 11 -0.24 10.71 -7.30
CA TYR A 11 -0.85 12.00 -6.95
C TYR A 11 -1.32 12.09 -5.49
N GLY A 12 -0.99 11.12 -4.64
CA GLY A 12 -1.36 11.11 -3.22
C GLY A 12 -2.73 10.47 -2.91
N THR A 13 -3.59 10.23 -3.90
CA THR A 13 -4.91 9.64 -3.66
C THR A 13 -4.83 8.25 -3.05
N THR A 14 -4.01 7.36 -3.61
CA THR A 14 -3.82 5.99 -3.10
C THR A 14 -3.22 5.99 -1.69
N GLU A 15 -2.26 6.89 -1.42
CA GLU A 15 -1.68 7.08 -0.10
C GLU A 15 -2.72 7.45 0.96
N ARG A 16 -3.63 8.39 0.64
CA ARG A 16 -4.73 8.77 1.55
C ARG A 16 -5.62 7.58 1.90
N TYR A 17 -5.99 6.76 0.91
CA TYR A 17 -6.80 5.57 1.14
C TYR A 17 -6.03 4.49 1.92
N ALA A 18 -4.74 4.29 1.65
CA ALA A 18 -3.92 3.36 2.41
C ALA A 18 -3.78 3.79 3.87
N GLY A 19 -3.60 5.09 4.12
CA GLY A 19 -3.57 5.66 5.48
C GLY A 19 -4.89 5.51 6.23
N GLU A 20 -6.03 5.71 5.57
CA GLU A 20 -7.35 5.50 6.17
C GLU A 20 -7.63 4.02 6.45
N LEU A 21 -7.29 3.12 5.52
CA LEU A 21 -7.39 1.68 5.72
C LEU A 21 -6.49 1.21 6.87
N SER A 22 -5.28 1.76 6.97
CA SER A 22 -4.36 1.51 8.08
C SER A 22 -4.98 1.88 9.42
N LYS A 23 -5.57 3.07 9.54
CA LYS A 23 -6.25 3.52 10.77
C LYS A 23 -7.40 2.59 11.17
N ARG A 24 -8.21 2.13 10.21
CA ARG A 24 -9.39 1.29 10.47
C ARG A 24 -9.04 -0.15 10.83
N THR A 25 -7.93 -0.66 10.31
CA THR A 25 -7.55 -2.07 10.45
C THR A 25 -6.42 -2.31 11.46
N GLY A 26 -5.69 -1.26 11.85
CA GLY A 26 -4.46 -1.36 12.63
C GLY A 26 -3.27 -1.92 11.85
N ILE A 27 -3.42 -2.18 10.54
CA ILE A 27 -2.35 -2.73 9.70
C ILE A 27 -1.44 -1.58 9.23
N LYS A 28 -0.13 -1.73 9.35
CA LYS A 28 0.84 -0.72 8.89
C LYS A 28 0.76 -0.53 7.38
N ALA A 29 0.71 0.72 6.92
CA ALA A 29 0.79 1.10 5.50
C ALA A 29 2.16 1.72 5.17
N LEU A 30 2.78 1.29 4.07
CA LEU A 30 4.05 1.82 3.56
C LEU A 30 3.99 2.01 2.04
N SER A 31 4.69 3.03 1.50
CA SER A 31 4.96 3.09 0.06
C SER A 31 5.76 1.86 -0.37
N TYR A 32 5.48 1.30 -1.54
CA TYR A 32 6.27 0.19 -2.11
C TYR A 32 7.76 0.53 -2.24
N GLU A 33 8.11 1.82 -2.39
CA GLU A 33 9.50 2.28 -2.44
C GLU A 33 10.24 2.10 -1.10
N ALA A 34 9.52 2.07 0.02
CA ALA A 34 10.09 1.96 1.37
C ALA A 34 10.20 0.50 1.87
N VAL A 35 9.62 -0.45 1.15
CA VAL A 35 9.56 -1.86 1.54
C VAL A 35 10.72 -2.62 0.88
N LYS A 36 11.60 -3.20 1.72
CA LYS A 36 12.78 -3.95 1.25
C LYS A 36 12.58 -5.46 1.19
N ASP A 37 11.75 -5.99 2.09
CA ASP A 37 11.49 -7.42 2.22
C ASP A 37 10.01 -7.65 2.53
N LEU A 38 9.40 -8.56 1.77
CA LEU A 38 8.01 -8.96 1.86
C LEU A 38 7.83 -10.39 2.35
N SER A 39 8.92 -11.17 2.40
CA SER A 39 8.89 -12.60 2.72
C SER A 39 8.43 -12.88 4.15
N MET A 40 8.55 -11.88 5.05
CA MET A 40 8.14 -11.96 6.44
C MET A 40 6.63 -11.79 6.69
N TYR A 41 5.85 -11.44 5.68
CA TYR A 41 4.41 -11.18 5.84
C TYR A 41 3.56 -12.33 5.30
N ASP A 42 2.61 -12.78 6.11
CA ASP A 42 1.63 -13.80 5.73
C ASP A 42 0.55 -13.24 4.79
N THR A 43 0.31 -11.93 4.83
CA THR A 43 -0.70 -11.28 3.99
C THR A 43 -0.26 -9.89 3.58
N ILE A 44 -0.30 -9.63 2.27
CA ILE A 44 0.04 -8.34 1.67
C ILE A 44 -1.23 -7.77 1.03
N ILE A 45 -1.61 -6.56 1.44
CA ILE A 45 -2.70 -5.79 0.83
C ILE A 45 -2.04 -4.70 -0.02
N TYR A 46 -2.13 -4.81 -1.34
CA TYR A 46 -1.57 -3.82 -2.26
C TYR A 46 -2.63 -2.83 -2.76
N LEU A 47 -2.36 -1.53 -2.63
CA LEU A 47 -3.17 -0.45 -3.18
C LEU A 47 -2.37 0.28 -4.26
N GLY A 48 -2.92 0.37 -5.46
CA GLY A 48 -2.29 1.08 -6.57
C GLY A 48 -3.34 1.80 -7.41
N GLY A 49 -2.92 2.88 -8.07
CA GLY A 49 -3.69 3.47 -9.16
C GLY A 49 -3.38 2.72 -10.46
N LEU A 50 -4.40 2.49 -11.29
CA LEU A 50 -4.18 2.10 -12.68
C LEU A 50 -3.99 3.36 -13.51
N TYR A 51 -2.76 3.66 -13.88
CA TYR A 51 -2.42 4.80 -14.73
C TYR A 51 -2.42 4.35 -16.20
N ALA A 52 -3.61 4.08 -16.73
CA ALA A 52 -3.81 3.74 -18.14
C ALA A 52 -3.89 5.04 -18.97
N GLY A 53 -2.74 5.64 -19.26
CA GLY A 53 -2.64 6.94 -19.93
C GLY A 53 -1.62 6.98 -21.06
N GLY A 54 -1.41 5.86 -21.76
CA GLY A 54 -0.59 5.83 -22.97
C GLY A 54 -1.28 6.47 -24.18
N VAL A 55 -1.56 7.78 -24.11
CA VAL A 55 -1.74 8.68 -25.25
C VAL A 55 -1.01 9.98 -24.96
#